data_AF-A0A433S6M6-F1
#
_entry.id   AF-A0A433S6M6-F1
#
_cell.length_a   1.000
_cell.length_b   1.000
_cell.length_c   1.000
_cell.angle_alpha   90.00
_cell.angle_beta   90.00
_cell.angle_gamma   90.00
#
_symmetry.space_group_name_H-M   'P 1'
#
loop_
_entity.id
_entity.type
_entity.pdbx_description
1 polymer ?
#
loop_
_entity_poly.entity_id
_entity_poly.type
_entity_poly.pdbx_seq_one_letter_code
_entity_poly.pdbx_strand_id
1 'polypeptide(L)' 'MAAYETTRTAPFGAIATYSFIRFVSNVANSVIAWNDARVTRNSLGKLSDRELDDIGLTRADIADIAKITRF' A
#
# COMPACT_ATOMS: atom_id res chain seq x y z
N MET A 1 -34.08 -7.72 39.28
CA MET A 1 -33.60 -6.42 38.76
C MET A 1 -33.00 -6.71 37.38
N ALA A 2 -33.73 -6.43 36.31
CA ALA A 2 -33.26 -6.72 34.95
C ALA A 2 -32.20 -5.68 34.57
N ALA A 3 -30.96 -6.12 34.38
CA ALA A 3 -29.93 -5.28 33.80
C ALA A 3 -30.27 -5.13 32.31
N TYR A 4 -30.80 -3.98 31.94
CA TYR A 4 -30.87 -3.60 30.54
C TYR A 4 -29.44 -3.44 30.05
N GLU A 5 -28.93 -4.42 29.29
CA GLU A 5 -27.75 -4.22 28.47
C GLU A 5 -28.09 -3.13 27.45
N THR A 6 -27.66 -1.91 27.75
CA THR A 6 -27.63 -0.85 26.77
C THR A 6 -26.62 -1.28 25.70
N THR A 7 -27.13 -1.77 24.57
CA THR A 7 -26.35 -1.84 23.34
C THR A 7 -25.80 -0.44 23.13
N ARG A 8 -24.49 -0.29 23.32
CA ARG A 8 -23.76 0.94 23.05
C ARG A 8 -23.77 1.08 21.53
N THR A 9 -24.88 1.56 20.96
CA THR A 9 -24.95 1.90 19.54
C THR A 9 -23.78 2.82 19.27
N ALA A 10 -22.80 2.35 18.48
CA ALA A 10 -21.70 3.19 18.05
C ALA A 10 -22.34 4.49 17.54
N PRO A 11 -22.00 5.66 18.12
CA PRO A 11 -22.65 6.91 17.76
C PRO A 11 -22.58 7.04 16.24
N PHE A 12 -23.63 7.53 15.58
CA PHE A 12 -23.71 7.59 14.11
C PHE A 12 -22.45 8.19 13.44
N GLY A 13 -21.69 9.04 14.16
CA GLY A 13 -20.39 9.56 13.74
C GLY A 13 -19.21 8.57 13.75
N ALA A 14 -19.22 7.50 14.55
CA ALA A 14 -18.13 6.52 14.63
C ALA A 14 -17.94 5.73 13.32
N ILE A 15 -19.04 5.42 12.61
CA ILE A 15 -18.98 4.77 11.29
C ILE A 15 -18.41 5.73 10.25
N ALA A 16 -18.85 6.99 10.27
CA ALA A 16 -18.33 8.03 9.38
C ALA A 16 -16.83 8.26 9.60
N THR A 17 -16.39 8.43 10.86
CA THR A 17 -14.98 8.57 11.23
C THR A 17 -14.15 7.35 10.83
N TYR A 18 -14.64 6.13 11.10
CA TYR A 18 -13.94 4.90 10.71
C TYR A 18 -13.78 4.79 9.18
N SER A 19 -14.85 5.09 8.43
CA SER A 19 -14.82 5.05 6.97
C SER A 19 -13.86 6.09 6.37
N PHE A 20 -13.83 7.29 6.96
CA PHE A 20 -12.91 8.36 6.58
C PHE A 20 -11.45 7.97 6.85
N ILE A 21 -11.15 7.46 8.05
CA ILE A 21 -9.80 6.98 8.39
C ILE A 21 -9.37 5.88 7.42
N ARG A 22 -10.23 4.90 7.14
CA ARG A 22 -9.92 3.85 6.16
C ARG A 22 -9.64 4.42 4.76
N PHE A 23 -10.43 5.38 4.31
CA PHE A 23 -10.20 6.03 3.03
C PHE A 23 -8.82 6.71 2.98
N VAL A 24 -8.50 7.54 3.98
CA VAL A 24 -7.22 8.23 4.07
C VAL A 24 -6.06 7.24 4.15
N SER A 25 -6.16 6.21 4.99
CA SER A 25 -5.13 5.16 5.10
C SER A 25 -4.93 4.43 3.76
N ASN A 26 -6.01 4.10 3.05
CA ASN A 26 -5.90 3.46 1.73
C ASN A 26 -5.23 4.36 0.70
N VAL A 27 -5.56 5.66 0.68
CA VAL A 27 -4.90 6.63 -0.19
C VAL A 27 -3.42 6.75 0.16
N ALA A 28 -3.09 6.91 1.45
CA ALA A 28 -1.72 7.01 1.92
C ALA A 28 -0.90 5.77 1.54
N ASN A 29 -1.42 4.56 1.78
CA ASN A 29 -0.78 3.31 1.40
C ASN A 29 -0.55 3.21 -0.11
N SER A 30 -1.47 3.72 -0.92
CA SER A 30 -1.32 3.75 -2.38
C SER A 30 -0.20 4.68 -2.82
N VAL A 31 -0.06 5.84 -2.17
CA VAL A 31 1.01 6.81 -2.45
C VAL A 31 2.37 6.24 -2.02
N ILE A 32 2.44 5.60 -0.86
CA ILE A 32 3.66 4.93 -0.38
C ILE A 32 4.08 3.84 -1.37
N ALA A 33 3.16 2.95 -1.74
CA ALA A 33 3.44 1.88 -2.71
C ALA A 33 3.89 2.44 -4.07
N TRP A 34 3.32 3.57 -4.51
CA TRP A 34 3.76 4.24 -5.74
C TRP A 34 5.17 4.80 -5.63
N ASN A 35 5.50 5.42 -4.50
CA ASN A 35 6.83 5.94 -4.25
C ASN A 35 7.85 4.79 -4.19
N ASP A 36 7.56 3.72 -3.48
CA ASP A 36 8.44 2.56 -3.36
C ASP A 36 8.70 1.89 -4.71
N ALA A 37 7.67 1.78 -5.56
CA ALA A 37 7.82 1.28 -6.92
C ALA A 37 8.73 2.20 -7.77
N ARG A 38 8.58 3.52 -7.65
CA ARG A 38 9.42 4.52 -8.34
C ARG A 38 10.87 4.47 -7.86
N VAL A 39 11.08 4.40 -6.55
CA VAL A 39 12.41 4.33 -5.94
C VAL A 39 13.10 3.04 -6.35
N THR A 40 12.41 1.89 -6.27
CA THR A 40 12.90 0.59 -6.71
C THR A 40 13.32 0.62 -8.18
N ARG A 41 12.46 1.17 -9.07
CA ARG A 41 12.78 1.33 -10.49
C ARG A 41 14.03 2.18 -10.72
N ASN A 42 14.16 3.29 -9.99
CA ASN A 42 15.32 4.18 -10.12
C ASN A 42 16.60 3.53 -9.61
N SER A 43 16.54 2.81 -8.48
CA SER A 43 17.67 2.10 -7.90
C SER A 43 18.14 0.96 -8.80
N LEU A 44 17.23 0.11 -9.28
CA LEU A 44 17.55 -0.97 -10.22
C LEU A 44 17.98 -0.43 -11.60
N GLY A 45 17.42 0.69 -12.02
CA GLY A 45 17.80 1.36 -13.27
C GLY A 45 19.23 1.92 -13.27
N LYS A 46 19.80 2.21 -12.09
CA LYS A 46 21.19 2.67 -11.95
C LYS A 46 22.21 1.53 -12.04
N LEU A 47 21.79 0.29 -11.81
CA LEU A 47 22.67 -0.88 -11.91
C LEU A 47 22.94 -1.22 -13.39
N SER A 48 24.14 -1.73 -13.64
CA SER A 48 24.54 -2.27 -14.93
C SER A 48 23.89 -3.64 -15.18
N ASP A 49 23.88 -4.09 -16.44
CA ASP A 49 23.25 -5.36 -16.81
C ASP A 49 23.90 -6.56 -16.10
N ARG A 50 25.21 -6.49 -15.83
CA ARG A 50 25.93 -7.53 -15.07
C ARG A 50 25.54 -7.56 -13.60
N GLU A 51 25.42 -6.39 -12.97
CA GLU A 51 25.00 -6.32 -11.56
C GLU A 51 23.54 -6.77 -11.38
N LEU A 52 22.70 -6.56 -12.39
CA LEU A 52 21.35 -7.12 -12.42
C LEU A 52 21.39 -8.66 -12.58
N ASP A 53 22.25 -9.17 -13.45
CA ASP A 53 22.42 -10.62 -13.66
C ASP A 53 22.97 -11.32 -12.40
N ASP A 54 23.86 -10.66 -11.65
CA ASP A 54 24.39 -11.18 -10.37
C ASP A 54 23.29 -11.42 -9.32
N ILE A 55 22.21 -10.62 -9.35
CA ILE A 55 21.03 -10.80 -8.50
C ILE A 55 19.91 -11.59 -9.20
N GLY A 56 20.18 -12.13 -10.40
CA GLY A 56 19.25 -12.94 -11.18
C GLY A 56 18.07 -12.15 -11.76
N LEU A 57 18.24 -10.85 -12.00
CA LEU A 57 17.22 -9.97 -12.58
C LEU A 57 17.60 -9.53 -13.99
N THR A 58 16.59 -9.32 -14.83
CA THR A 58 16.73 -8.69 -16.14
C THR A 58 16.05 -7.32 -16.16
N ARG A 59 16.36 -6.47 -17.15
CA ARG A 59 15.69 -5.17 -17.28
C ARG A 59 14.19 -5.28 -17.53
N ALA A 60 13.71 -6.40 -18.06
CA ALA A 60 12.29 -6.68 -18.21
C ALA A 60 11.60 -6.83 -16.85
N ASP A 61 12.24 -7.53 -15.91
CA ASP A 61 11.70 -7.77 -14.56
C ASP A 61 11.55 -6.47 -13.76
N ILE A 62 12.46 -5.50 -13.96
CA ILE A 62 12.34 -4.17 -13.35
C ILE A 62 11.01 -3.50 -13.74
N ALA A 63 10.55 -3.69 -14.99
CA ALA A 63 9.30 -3.12 -15.44
C ALA A 63 8.09 -3.79 -14.77
N ASP A 64 8.18 -5.08 -14.46
CA ASP A 64 7.13 -5.82 -13.76
C ASP A 64 7.11 -5.54 -12.26
N ILE A 65 8.27 -5.46 -11.60
CA ILE A 65 8.40 -5.12 -10.17
C ILE A 65 7.93 -3.68 -9.91
N ALA A 66 8.15 -2.77 -10.87
CA ALA A 66 7.70 -1.38 -10.76
C ALA A 66 6.19 -1.19 -11.01
N LYS A 67 5.44 -2.24 -11.36
CA LYS A 67 3.97 -2.14 -11.52
C LYS A 67 3.31 -2.12 -10.14
N ILE A 68 2.57 -1.05 -9.87
CA ILE A 68 1.62 -1.01 -8.75
C ILE A 68 0.40 -1.82 -9.19
N THR A 69 0.49 -3.14 -9.05
CA THR A 69 -0.64 -4.03 -9.31
C THR A 69 -1.51 -4.04 -8.06
N ARG A 70 -2.58 -3.25 -8.08
CA ARG A 70 -3.61 -3.26 -7.03
C ARG A 70 -4.73 -4.21 -7.48
N PHE A 71 -4.88 -5.33 -6.77
CA PHE A 71 -6.10 -6.16 -6.80
C PHE A 71 -7.10 -5.63 -5.77
#